data_AF-A0A401NK62-F1
#
_entry.id   AF-A0A401NK62-F1
#
_cell.length_a   1.000
_cell.length_b   1.000
_cell.length_c   1.000
_cell.angle_alpha   90.00
_cell.angle_beta   90.00
_cell.angle_gamma   90.00
#
_symmetry.space_group_name_H-M   'P 1'
#
loop_
_entity.id
_entity.type
_entity.pdbx_description
1 polymer ?
#
loop_
_entity_poly.entity_id
_entity_poly.type
_entity_poly.pdbx_seq_one_letter_code
_entity_poly.pdbx_strand_id
1 'polypeptide(L)'
;VEDLFYNIVTRRKALKNPSDEYSRIVEVMSRYAIHNSGVSFAVKKQGETVADVRTLPNASTLDNIRTIFGNAVSRELIEVCLEDPKFAFKMKGYISNANYSVKKCIFLLFINHRLVESSALRKAIEAVYAAYLPKNTHPFLYLSLEILPQNVDVNVHPTKHEVHFLHEDSIIESVQQHVESTLLGSNSSRTYFTQTLLPGPAISSSDFVKPSAPGSLDKPYAHQMVRTDSKEQKMDAFLQPINKPLEGPPTTISADGGTRNQDSEMEDLTGEQGYFGLRVGSQELFYQIFIYDFGNFGVLRLSSPAPLYELAMLALDSPESGWTEEDGPKEGLAEYIVDFLKTKSEMLQDYFSLGIDEEGNLTGLPLLLENYVPALEGLPMFILRLATEVNWDEEKECFEKLSKECGMFYSIRKEYTLDAETQVSPNSGQQNQELSTDKSWKWTVEHVVSKAFRTLLLPPKHFSEDGSILQLANLPDLYKVFERC
;
A
#
# COMPACT_ATOMS: atom_id res chain seq x y z
N VAL A 1 -15.52 -13.32 31.04
CA VAL A 1 -14.06 -13.39 31.21
C VAL A 1 -13.65 -12.12 31.94
N GLU A 2 -13.05 -12.26 33.11
CA GLU A 2 -12.54 -11.14 33.91
C GLU A 2 -11.01 -11.17 33.85
N ASP A 3 -10.36 -10.02 33.96
CA ASP A 3 -8.90 -9.90 34.07
C ASP A 3 -8.08 -10.56 32.93
N LEU A 4 -8.55 -10.43 31.68
CA LEU A 4 -7.96 -11.04 30.48
C LEU A 4 -6.45 -10.76 30.30
N PHE A 5 -5.94 -9.64 30.82
CA PHE A 5 -4.53 -9.23 30.71
C PHE A 5 -3.75 -9.27 32.03
N TYR A 6 -4.26 -9.93 33.07
CA TYR A 6 -3.60 -9.98 34.39
C TYR A 6 -2.15 -10.48 34.31
N ASN A 7 -1.91 -11.53 33.51
CA ASN A 7 -0.58 -12.11 33.33
C ASN A 7 0.23 -11.49 32.17
N ILE A 8 -0.31 -10.52 31.43
CA ILE A 8 0.35 -9.95 30.23
C ILE A 8 0.25 -8.42 30.25
N VAL A 9 0.98 -7.81 31.17
CA VAL A 9 0.98 -6.34 31.40
C VAL A 9 1.39 -5.57 30.14
N THR A 10 2.28 -6.13 29.30
CA THR A 10 2.73 -5.51 28.05
C THR A 10 1.59 -5.37 27.03
N ARG A 11 0.71 -6.37 26.89
CA ARG A 11 -0.48 -6.27 26.02
C ARG A 11 -1.51 -5.30 26.57
N ARG A 12 -1.66 -5.23 27.90
CA ARG A 12 -2.50 -4.21 28.54
C ARG A 12 -2.00 -2.80 28.26
N LYS A 13 -0.69 -2.57 28.24
CA LYS A 13 -0.07 -1.28 27.89
C LYS A 13 -0.19 -0.92 26.40
N ALA A 14 -0.38 -1.91 25.52
CA ALA A 14 -0.56 -1.68 24.08
C ALA A 14 -1.99 -1.26 23.69
N LEU A 15 -2.97 -1.47 24.58
CA LEU A 15 -4.33 -0.93 24.40
C LEU A 15 -4.27 0.58 24.48
N LYS A 16 -4.93 1.25 23.53
CA LYS A 16 -4.90 2.71 23.42
C LYS A 16 -5.82 3.36 24.47
N ASN A 17 -6.95 3.87 24.02
CA ASN A 17 -7.94 4.56 24.82
C ASN A 17 -9.10 3.60 25.13
N PRO A 18 -9.55 3.47 26.40
CA PRO A 18 -10.68 2.61 26.75
C PRO A 18 -11.95 2.87 25.93
N SER A 19 -12.19 4.13 25.53
CA SER A 19 -13.35 4.49 24.69
C SER A 19 -13.25 3.94 23.27
N ASP A 20 -12.04 3.95 22.69
CA ASP A 20 -11.81 3.47 21.32
C ASP A 20 -11.89 1.95 21.29
N GLU A 21 -11.31 1.27 22.28
CA GLU A 21 -11.41 -0.19 22.40
C GLU A 21 -12.86 -0.63 22.64
N TYR A 22 -13.62 0.10 23.46
CA TYR A 22 -15.05 -0.17 23.64
C TYR A 22 -15.81 -0.03 22.31
N SER A 23 -15.51 1.00 21.52
CA SER A 23 -16.13 1.20 20.20
C SER A 23 -15.84 0.04 19.25
N ARG A 24 -14.60 -0.48 19.26
CA ARG A 24 -14.23 -1.68 18.47
C ARG A 24 -14.95 -2.94 18.94
N ILE A 25 -15.08 -3.13 20.26
CA ILE A 25 -15.84 -4.26 20.84
C ILE A 25 -17.30 -4.19 20.40
N VAL A 26 -17.92 -3.02 20.52
CA VAL A 26 -19.30 -2.77 20.06
C VAL A 26 -19.43 -3.10 18.57
N GLU A 27 -18.47 -2.69 17.74
CA GLU A 27 -18.44 -2.97 16.31
C GLU A 27 -18.39 -4.47 16.00
N VAL A 28 -17.44 -5.21 16.61
CA VAL A 28 -17.31 -6.67 16.40
C VAL A 28 -18.55 -7.41 16.89
N MET A 29 -19.04 -7.08 18.09
CA MET A 29 -20.23 -7.72 18.66
C MET A 29 -21.48 -7.44 17.83
N SER A 30 -21.62 -6.23 17.28
CA SER A 30 -22.71 -5.88 16.36
C SER A 30 -22.69 -6.73 15.10
N ARG A 31 -21.50 -6.96 14.51
CA ARG A 31 -21.36 -7.82 13.32
C ARG A 31 -21.75 -9.26 13.61
N TYR A 32 -21.27 -9.83 14.72
CA TYR A 32 -21.62 -11.20 15.11
C TYR A 32 -23.09 -11.36 15.49
N ALA A 33 -23.72 -10.32 16.05
CA ALA A 33 -25.14 -10.31 16.35
C ALA A 33 -26.01 -10.36 15.10
N ILE A 34 -25.54 -9.80 13.98
CA ILE A 34 -26.23 -9.90 12.69
C ILE A 34 -26.06 -11.30 12.11
N HIS A 35 -24.83 -11.83 12.10
CA HIS A 35 -24.55 -13.13 11.50
C HIS A 35 -25.23 -14.29 12.23
N ASN A 36 -25.23 -14.28 13.56
CA ASN A 36 -25.83 -15.33 14.39
C ASN A 36 -27.30 -15.02 14.71
N SER A 37 -28.16 -15.08 13.68
CA SER A 37 -29.60 -14.97 13.86
C SER A 37 -30.10 -16.04 14.84
N GLY A 38 -31.00 -15.67 15.76
CA GLY A 38 -31.52 -16.55 16.82
C GLY A 38 -30.88 -16.34 18.20
N VAL A 39 -29.64 -15.86 18.28
CA VAL A 39 -28.96 -15.59 19.56
C VAL A 39 -29.07 -14.11 19.93
N SER A 40 -29.47 -13.84 21.18
CA SER A 40 -29.53 -12.47 21.71
C SER A 40 -28.16 -12.02 22.21
N PHE A 41 -27.70 -10.88 21.72
CA PHE A 41 -26.48 -10.21 22.15
C PHE A 41 -26.84 -8.94 22.92
N ALA A 42 -26.11 -8.68 24.00
CA ALA A 42 -26.21 -7.44 24.77
C ALA A 42 -24.81 -6.94 25.13
N VAL A 43 -24.48 -5.72 24.69
CA VAL A 43 -23.22 -5.04 25.03
C VAL A 43 -23.56 -3.79 25.83
N LYS A 44 -22.95 -3.66 27.01
CA LYS A 44 -23.14 -2.51 27.89
C LYS A 44 -21.80 -2.08 28.47
N LYS A 45 -21.65 -0.77 28.68
CA LYS A 45 -20.49 -0.22 29.36
C LYS A 45 -20.62 -0.44 30.87
N GLN A 46 -19.49 -0.67 31.55
CA GLN A 46 -19.50 -0.87 32.99
C GLN A 46 -19.99 0.40 33.70
N GLY A 47 -21.04 0.25 34.51
CA GLY A 47 -21.69 1.36 35.22
C GLY A 47 -22.89 1.99 34.49
N GLU A 48 -23.12 1.65 33.21
CA GLU A 48 -24.30 2.09 32.48
C GLU A 48 -25.42 1.03 32.52
N THR A 49 -26.66 1.51 32.62
CA THR A 49 -27.87 0.68 32.66
C THR A 49 -28.42 0.38 31.27
N VAL A 50 -28.07 1.20 30.28
CA VAL A 50 -28.48 1.05 28.88
C VAL A 50 -27.42 0.23 28.14
N ALA A 51 -27.88 -0.74 27.34
CA ALA A 51 -27.01 -1.49 26.45
C ALA A 51 -26.94 -0.77 25.09
N ASP A 52 -25.72 -0.55 24.59
CA ASP A 52 -25.49 0.09 23.28
C ASP A 52 -25.91 -0.82 22.12
N VAL A 53 -25.75 -2.13 22.31
CA VAL A 53 -26.20 -3.15 21.37
C VAL A 53 -27.08 -4.10 22.12
N ARG A 54 -28.31 -4.29 21.63
CA ARG A 54 -29.23 -5.28 22.16
C ARG A 54 -30.04 -5.88 21.02
N THR A 55 -29.86 -7.17 20.76
CA THR A 55 -30.72 -7.91 19.83
C THR A 55 -31.76 -8.74 20.57
N LEU A 56 -32.91 -8.97 19.94
CA LEU A 56 -33.98 -9.79 20.52
C LEU A 56 -33.67 -11.29 20.32
N PRO A 57 -34.05 -12.15 21.28
CA PRO A 57 -33.97 -13.60 21.06
C PRO A 57 -34.92 -14.00 19.92
N ASN A 58 -34.46 -14.89 19.02
CA ASN A 58 -35.18 -15.33 17.82
C ASN A 58 -35.45 -14.26 16.75
N ALA A 59 -34.73 -13.14 16.75
CA ALA A 59 -34.81 -12.15 15.67
C ALA A 59 -34.18 -12.66 14.37
N SER A 60 -34.75 -12.25 13.23
CA SER A 60 -34.18 -12.50 11.91
C SER A 60 -32.95 -11.62 11.66
N THR A 61 -32.12 -11.98 10.67
CA THR A 61 -30.97 -11.16 10.26
C THR A 61 -31.38 -9.74 9.88
N LEU A 62 -32.53 -9.57 9.20
CA LEU A 62 -33.07 -8.26 8.83
C LEU A 62 -33.49 -7.43 10.05
N ASP A 63 -34.12 -8.07 11.05
CA ASP A 63 -34.50 -7.40 12.29
C ASP A 63 -33.27 -6.97 13.09
N ASN A 64 -32.23 -7.81 13.14
CA ASN A 64 -30.96 -7.46 13.77
C ASN A 64 -30.29 -6.28 13.07
N ILE A 65 -30.27 -6.25 11.73
CA ILE A 65 -29.75 -5.10 10.97
C ILE A 65 -30.57 -3.84 11.27
N ARG A 66 -31.91 -3.95 11.32
CA ARG A 66 -32.79 -2.82 11.68
C ARG A 66 -32.49 -2.28 13.08
N THR A 67 -32.28 -3.15 14.07
CA THR A 67 -32.01 -2.73 15.45
C THR A 67 -30.64 -2.07 15.60
N ILE A 68 -29.63 -2.58 14.89
CA ILE A 68 -28.23 -2.13 15.04
C ILE A 68 -27.91 -0.91 14.16
N PHE A 69 -28.27 -0.97 12.88
CA PHE A 69 -27.94 0.07 11.90
C PHE A 69 -29.11 1.01 11.59
N GLY A 70 -30.29 0.71 12.13
CA GLY A 70 -31.47 1.55 12.03
C GLY A 70 -32.40 1.19 10.87
N ASN A 71 -33.60 1.75 10.94
CA ASN A 71 -34.68 1.44 9.99
C ASN A 71 -34.39 1.90 8.55
N ALA A 72 -33.57 2.96 8.38
CA ALA A 72 -33.19 3.49 7.07
C ALA A 72 -32.45 2.47 6.21
N VAL A 73 -31.57 1.66 6.83
CA VAL A 73 -30.86 0.58 6.12
C VAL A 73 -31.83 -0.55 5.80
N SER A 74 -32.58 -1.01 6.81
CA SER A 74 -33.42 -2.20 6.70
C SER A 74 -34.48 -2.16 5.60
N ARG A 75 -34.92 -0.96 5.20
CA ARG A 75 -35.95 -0.78 4.16
C ARG A 75 -35.41 -0.94 2.74
N GLU A 76 -34.11 -0.68 2.55
CA GLU A 76 -33.47 -0.66 1.24
C GLU A 76 -32.57 -1.89 1.06
N LEU A 77 -32.72 -2.95 1.87
CA LEU A 77 -31.95 -4.18 1.73
C LEU A 77 -32.58 -5.13 0.71
N ILE A 78 -31.72 -5.71 -0.11
CA ILE A 78 -32.04 -6.75 -1.09
C ILE A 78 -31.28 -8.01 -0.67
N GLU A 79 -31.98 -9.14 -0.63
CA GLU A 79 -31.36 -10.44 -0.35
C GLU A 79 -30.60 -10.93 -1.58
N VAL A 80 -29.36 -11.38 -1.37
CA VAL A 80 -28.51 -12.00 -2.40
C VAL A 80 -28.21 -13.43 -2.00
N CYS A 81 -28.42 -14.35 -2.93
CA CYS A 81 -28.14 -15.78 -2.76
C CYS A 81 -27.49 -16.30 -4.03
N LEU A 82 -26.25 -16.77 -3.90
CA LEU A 82 -25.46 -17.35 -4.98
C LEU A 82 -24.97 -18.72 -4.55
N GLU A 83 -25.10 -19.71 -5.42
CA GLU A 83 -24.52 -21.03 -5.21
C GLU A 83 -23.81 -21.40 -6.51
N ASP A 84 -22.49 -21.49 -6.43
CA ASP A 84 -21.66 -21.84 -7.59
C ASP A 84 -21.05 -23.23 -7.39
N PRO A 85 -21.55 -24.25 -8.13
CA PRO A 85 -21.03 -25.60 -8.03
C PRO A 85 -19.63 -25.76 -8.62
N LYS A 86 -19.16 -24.84 -9.48
CA LYS A 86 -17.83 -24.93 -10.11
C LYS A 86 -16.70 -24.65 -9.12
N PHE A 87 -16.91 -23.67 -8.26
CA PHE A 87 -15.95 -23.25 -7.23
C PHE A 87 -16.35 -23.73 -5.83
N ALA A 88 -17.42 -24.53 -5.73
CA ALA A 88 -17.93 -25.14 -4.51
C ALA A 88 -18.11 -24.16 -3.35
N PHE A 89 -18.69 -22.99 -3.64
CA PHE A 89 -19.04 -22.00 -2.62
C PHE A 89 -20.51 -21.60 -2.69
N LYS A 90 -21.02 -21.21 -1.52
CA LYS A 90 -22.36 -20.70 -1.33
C LYS A 90 -22.28 -19.35 -0.64
N MET A 91 -23.00 -18.37 -1.14
CA MET A 91 -23.07 -17.03 -0.58
C MET A 91 -24.52 -16.70 -0.25
N LYS A 92 -24.73 -16.17 0.95
CA LYS A 92 -25.99 -15.56 1.37
C LYS A 92 -25.70 -14.19 1.97
N GLY A 93 -26.55 -13.21 1.71
CA GLY A 93 -26.31 -11.87 2.23
C GLY A 93 -27.44 -10.90 1.98
N TYR A 94 -27.24 -9.69 2.48
CA TYR A 94 -28.11 -8.54 2.26
C TYR A 94 -27.27 -7.37 1.79
N ILE A 95 -27.64 -6.79 0.66
CA ILE A 95 -26.99 -5.62 0.07
C ILE A 95 -27.97 -4.46 0.00
N SER A 96 -27.51 -3.22 0.12
CA SER A 96 -28.39 -2.06 -0.04
C SER A 96 -28.68 -1.75 -1.50
N ASN A 97 -29.89 -1.29 -1.80
CA ASN A 97 -30.24 -0.71 -3.10
C ASN A 97 -29.55 0.66 -3.30
N ALA A 98 -29.57 1.17 -4.53
CA ALA A 98 -29.03 2.47 -4.92
C ALA A 98 -29.72 3.68 -4.23
N ASN A 99 -30.84 3.47 -3.54
CA ASN A 99 -31.54 4.50 -2.77
C ASN A 99 -30.88 4.79 -1.42
N TYR A 100 -30.06 3.88 -0.92
CA TYR A 100 -29.36 4.04 0.35
C TYR A 100 -27.89 4.36 0.10
N SER A 101 -27.40 5.39 0.77
CA SER A 101 -26.01 5.81 0.66
C SER A 101 -25.52 6.43 1.97
N VAL A 102 -24.30 6.08 2.38
CA VAL A 102 -23.65 6.60 3.59
C VAL A 102 -22.23 7.04 3.32
N LYS A 103 -21.68 7.92 4.16
CA LYS A 103 -20.31 8.45 4.00
C LYS A 103 -19.22 7.42 4.26
N LYS A 104 -19.49 6.40 5.08
CA LYS A 104 -18.53 5.33 5.40
C LYS A 104 -19.14 4.01 4.94
N CYS A 105 -18.39 3.25 4.14
CA CYS A 105 -18.80 1.91 3.73
C CYS A 105 -18.97 1.01 4.95
N ILE A 106 -20.14 0.37 5.05
CA ILE A 106 -20.43 -0.62 6.09
C ILE A 106 -20.38 -1.97 5.39
N PHE A 107 -19.25 -2.66 5.53
CA PHE A 107 -19.02 -3.97 4.95
C PHE A 107 -18.84 -5.01 6.05
N LEU A 108 -19.72 -6.02 6.05
CA LEU A 108 -19.68 -7.17 6.94
C LEU A 108 -19.46 -8.41 6.08
N LEU A 109 -18.32 -9.05 6.25
CA LEU A 109 -17.97 -10.26 5.54
C LEU A 109 -17.73 -11.40 6.54
N PHE A 110 -18.46 -12.48 6.35
CA PHE A 110 -18.27 -13.71 7.10
C PHE A 110 -17.86 -14.83 6.15
N ILE A 111 -16.82 -15.58 6.52
CA ILE A 111 -16.40 -16.79 5.81
C ILE A 111 -16.44 -17.93 6.83
N ASN A 112 -17.23 -18.97 6.57
CA ASN A 112 -17.37 -20.14 7.46
C ASN A 112 -17.62 -19.73 8.94
N HIS A 113 -18.57 -18.83 9.15
CA HIS A 113 -18.95 -18.26 10.46
C HIS A 113 -17.93 -17.39 11.18
N ARG A 114 -16.84 -17.02 10.49
CA ARG A 114 -15.81 -16.12 11.01
C ARG A 114 -15.91 -14.74 10.39
N LEU A 115 -15.80 -13.68 11.19
CA LEU A 115 -15.66 -12.32 10.68
C LEU A 115 -14.28 -12.15 10.00
N VAL A 116 -14.30 -11.78 8.72
CA VAL A 116 -13.12 -11.60 7.87
C VAL A 116 -13.16 -10.20 7.25
N GLU A 117 -12.00 -9.57 7.11
CA GLU A 117 -11.82 -8.37 6.29
C GLU A 117 -11.14 -8.77 4.98
N SER A 118 -11.74 -8.37 3.84
CA SER A 118 -11.13 -8.53 2.51
C SER A 118 -11.23 -7.19 1.78
N SER A 119 -10.06 -6.59 1.52
CA SER A 119 -9.98 -5.32 0.81
C SER A 119 -10.28 -5.49 -0.69
N ALA A 120 -9.96 -6.64 -1.27
CA ALA A 120 -10.21 -6.98 -2.67
C ALA A 120 -11.72 -7.07 -2.95
N LEU A 121 -12.45 -7.89 -2.18
CA LEU A 121 -13.90 -8.03 -2.34
C LEU A 121 -14.64 -6.72 -2.07
N ARG A 122 -14.18 -5.95 -1.06
CA ARG A 122 -14.74 -4.63 -0.77
C ARG A 122 -14.59 -3.68 -1.95
N LYS A 123 -13.39 -3.56 -2.53
CA LYS A 123 -13.12 -2.69 -3.67
C LYS A 123 -13.90 -3.11 -4.91
N ALA A 124 -14.01 -4.42 -5.17
CA ALA A 124 -14.76 -4.95 -6.31
C ALA A 124 -16.24 -4.58 -6.23
N ILE A 125 -16.86 -4.72 -5.06
CA ILE A 125 -18.27 -4.34 -4.88
C ILE A 125 -18.42 -2.81 -4.91
N GLU A 126 -17.53 -2.05 -4.26
CA GLU A 126 -17.56 -0.57 -4.32
C GLU A 126 -17.45 -0.05 -5.76
N ALA A 127 -16.67 -0.72 -6.63
CA ALA A 127 -16.57 -0.37 -8.05
C ALA A 127 -17.91 -0.55 -8.79
N VAL A 128 -18.67 -1.60 -8.50
CA VAL A 128 -20.02 -1.80 -9.06
C VAL A 128 -20.95 -0.68 -8.58
N TYR A 129 -20.94 -0.37 -7.28
CA TYR A 129 -21.80 0.67 -6.71
C TYR A 129 -21.42 2.08 -7.14
N ALA A 130 -20.18 2.34 -7.58
CA ALA A 130 -19.75 3.64 -8.08
C ALA A 130 -20.54 4.09 -9.33
N ALA A 131 -21.09 3.15 -10.10
CA ALA A 131 -21.97 3.45 -11.23
C ALA A 131 -23.40 3.86 -10.80
N TYR A 132 -23.83 3.47 -9.60
CA TYR A 132 -25.20 3.65 -9.12
C TYR A 132 -25.34 4.74 -8.05
N LEU A 133 -24.31 4.97 -7.23
CA LEU A 133 -24.32 5.88 -6.09
C LEU A 133 -23.67 7.24 -6.41
N PRO A 134 -24.08 8.33 -5.73
CA PRO A 134 -23.41 9.62 -5.81
C PRO A 134 -21.93 9.57 -5.40
N LYS A 135 -21.11 10.48 -5.93
CA LYS A 135 -19.69 10.59 -5.58
C LYS A 135 -19.49 10.70 -4.05
N ASN A 136 -18.50 9.96 -3.53
CA ASN A 136 -18.14 9.91 -2.10
C ASN A 136 -19.23 9.34 -1.18
N THR A 137 -20.04 8.42 -1.69
CA THR A 137 -21.02 7.67 -0.90
C THR A 137 -20.85 6.18 -1.11
N HIS A 138 -21.22 5.39 -0.11
CA HIS A 138 -20.98 3.95 -0.04
C HIS A 138 -22.25 3.19 0.37
N PRO A 139 -22.38 1.92 -0.06
CA PRO A 139 -23.49 1.06 0.29
C PRO A 139 -23.34 0.43 1.69
N PHE A 140 -24.40 -0.24 2.12
CA PHE A 140 -24.37 -1.22 3.20
C PHE A 140 -24.31 -2.63 2.59
N LEU A 141 -23.40 -3.46 3.09
CA LEU A 141 -23.13 -4.78 2.55
C LEU A 141 -22.94 -5.78 3.69
N TYR A 142 -23.76 -6.83 3.71
CA TYR A 142 -23.59 -8.00 4.57
C TYR A 142 -23.52 -9.25 3.70
N LEU A 143 -22.39 -9.96 3.73
CA LEU A 143 -22.16 -11.19 2.98
C LEU A 143 -21.67 -12.29 3.92
N SER A 144 -22.24 -13.48 3.76
CA SER A 144 -21.85 -14.71 4.42
C SER A 144 -21.51 -15.75 3.36
N LEU A 145 -20.23 -16.09 3.25
CA LEU A 145 -19.71 -17.10 2.34
C LEU A 145 -19.46 -18.39 3.11
N GLU A 146 -19.99 -19.49 2.59
CA GLU A 146 -19.72 -20.86 2.97
C GLU A 146 -18.84 -21.46 1.87
N ILE A 147 -17.57 -21.70 2.18
CA ILE A 147 -16.57 -22.24 1.26
C ILE A 147 -16.02 -23.52 1.88
N LEU A 148 -15.76 -24.54 1.06
CA LEU A 148 -15.10 -25.76 1.55
C LEU A 148 -13.82 -25.41 2.33
N PRO A 149 -13.66 -25.90 3.58
CA PRO A 149 -12.50 -25.55 4.42
C PRO A 149 -11.14 -25.88 3.80
N GLN A 150 -11.10 -26.81 2.84
CA GLN A 150 -9.88 -27.19 2.10
C GLN A 150 -9.40 -26.08 1.16
N ASN A 151 -10.28 -25.19 0.72
CA ASN A 151 -9.99 -24.12 -0.22
C ASN A 151 -9.78 -22.77 0.48
N VAL A 152 -9.78 -22.73 1.83
CA VAL A 152 -9.70 -21.51 2.62
C VAL A 152 -8.46 -21.57 3.51
N ASP A 153 -7.47 -20.72 3.25
CA ASP A 153 -6.30 -20.59 4.10
C ASP A 153 -6.50 -19.50 5.15
N VAL A 154 -6.83 -19.93 6.36
CA VAL A 154 -7.09 -19.08 7.52
C VAL A 154 -5.80 -18.63 8.23
N ASN A 155 -4.61 -18.99 7.71
CA ASN A 155 -3.33 -18.84 8.40
C ASN A 155 -2.42 -17.73 7.82
N VAL A 156 -2.98 -16.73 7.12
CA VAL A 156 -2.19 -15.70 6.43
C VAL A 156 -1.81 -14.49 7.31
N HIS A 157 -2.54 -14.23 8.40
CA HIS A 157 -2.25 -13.09 9.30
C HIS A 157 -2.25 -13.50 10.80
N PRO A 158 -1.40 -12.95 11.68
CA PRO A 158 -1.32 -13.32 13.11
C PRO A 158 -2.63 -13.19 13.89
N THR A 159 -3.47 -12.22 13.52
CA THR A 159 -4.80 -12.00 14.10
C THR A 159 -5.90 -12.80 13.40
N LYS A 160 -5.58 -13.44 12.27
CA LYS A 160 -6.48 -14.21 11.41
C LYS A 160 -7.75 -13.42 11.02
N HIS A 161 -7.60 -12.10 10.88
CA HIS A 161 -8.66 -11.19 10.42
C HIS A 161 -8.80 -11.16 8.91
N GLU A 162 -7.75 -11.55 8.18
CA GLU A 162 -7.73 -11.65 6.73
C GLU A 162 -7.52 -13.11 6.33
N VAL A 163 -8.19 -13.53 5.26
CA VAL A 163 -8.22 -14.92 4.79
C VAL A 163 -8.06 -14.90 3.28
N HIS A 164 -7.09 -15.65 2.78
CA HIS A 164 -6.95 -15.91 1.35
C HIS A 164 -7.58 -17.27 1.04
N PHE A 165 -8.20 -17.40 -0.11
CA PHE A 165 -8.82 -18.64 -0.53
C PHE A 165 -8.47 -18.98 -1.98
N LEU A 166 -8.47 -20.27 -2.29
CA LEU A 166 -8.13 -20.79 -3.59
C LEU A 166 -9.14 -20.28 -4.63
N HIS A 167 -8.65 -19.68 -5.72
CA HIS A 167 -9.46 -18.98 -6.74
C HIS A 167 -10.18 -17.71 -6.24
N GLU A 168 -9.54 -16.93 -5.36
CA GLU A 168 -10.09 -15.67 -4.84
C GLU A 168 -10.62 -14.75 -5.94
N ASP A 169 -9.84 -14.48 -6.99
CA ASP A 169 -10.25 -13.59 -8.08
C ASP A 169 -11.53 -14.07 -8.79
N SER A 170 -11.65 -15.37 -9.03
CA SER A 170 -12.83 -15.95 -9.71
C SER A 170 -14.08 -15.87 -8.85
N ILE A 171 -13.95 -16.07 -7.54
CA ILE A 171 -15.08 -15.91 -6.60
C ILE A 171 -15.46 -14.44 -6.49
N ILE A 172 -14.49 -13.52 -6.41
CA ILE A 172 -14.75 -12.08 -6.41
C ILE A 172 -15.51 -11.68 -7.68
N GLU A 173 -15.06 -12.13 -8.85
CA GLU A 173 -15.73 -11.86 -10.12
C GLU A 173 -17.16 -12.41 -10.14
N SER A 174 -17.37 -13.65 -9.68
CA SER A 174 -18.70 -14.27 -9.59
C SER A 174 -19.64 -13.50 -8.65
N VAL A 175 -19.15 -13.08 -7.48
CA VAL A 175 -19.90 -12.23 -6.55
C VAL A 175 -20.20 -10.86 -7.17
N GLN A 176 -19.23 -10.25 -7.84
CA GLN A 176 -19.38 -8.96 -8.49
C GLN A 176 -20.47 -9.01 -9.57
N GLN A 177 -20.42 -9.99 -10.46
CA GLN A 177 -21.42 -10.19 -11.52
C GLN A 177 -22.81 -10.46 -10.94
N HIS A 178 -22.91 -11.23 -9.85
CA HIS A 178 -24.19 -11.50 -9.20
C HIS A 178 -24.78 -10.24 -8.52
N VAL A 179 -23.96 -9.45 -7.85
CA VAL A 179 -24.37 -8.17 -7.26
C VAL A 179 -24.82 -7.20 -8.35
N GLU A 180 -24.08 -7.08 -9.45
CA GLU A 180 -24.43 -6.25 -10.59
C GLU A 180 -25.78 -6.68 -11.20
N SER A 181 -25.98 -7.98 -11.45
CA SER A 181 -27.24 -8.53 -11.95
C SER A 181 -28.42 -8.25 -11.01
N THR A 182 -28.21 -8.37 -9.70
CA THR A 182 -29.24 -8.11 -8.69
C THR A 182 -29.61 -6.63 -8.62
N LEU A 183 -28.63 -5.72 -8.74
CA LEU A 183 -28.87 -4.28 -8.79
C LEU A 183 -29.59 -3.87 -10.07
N LEU A 184 -29.25 -4.47 -11.22
CA LEU A 184 -29.97 -4.25 -12.48
C LEU A 184 -31.42 -4.72 -12.40
N GLY A 185 -31.67 -5.90 -11.81
CA GLY A 185 -33.02 -6.43 -11.61
C GLY A 185 -33.89 -5.61 -10.64
N SER A 186 -33.27 -4.95 -9.66
CA SER A 186 -33.96 -4.17 -8.61
C SER A 186 -34.20 -2.69 -8.98
N ASN A 187 -33.65 -2.23 -10.11
CA ASN A 187 -33.75 -0.83 -10.57
C ASN A 187 -35.10 -0.45 -11.21
N SER A 188 -36.12 -1.33 -11.18
CA SER A 188 -37.45 -1.05 -11.76
C SER A 188 -38.24 0.06 -11.04
N SER A 189 -37.82 0.50 -9.85
CA SER A 189 -38.52 1.53 -9.06
C SER A 189 -37.54 2.57 -8.51
N ARG A 190 -36.98 3.40 -9.39
CA ARG A 190 -36.30 4.65 -9.00
C ARG A 190 -37.34 5.69 -8.59
N THR A 191 -37.46 5.95 -7.29
CA THR A 191 -38.26 7.07 -6.78
C THR A 191 -37.40 8.32 -6.81
N TYR A 192 -37.54 9.14 -7.86
CA TYR A 192 -36.95 10.48 -7.87
C TYR A 192 -37.80 11.37 -6.95
N PHE A 193 -37.24 11.85 -5.85
CA PHE A 193 -37.87 12.93 -5.10
C PHE A 193 -37.77 14.21 -5.93
N THR A 194 -38.79 14.49 -6.74
CA THR A 194 -38.93 15.78 -7.41
C THR A 194 -39.24 16.82 -6.35
N GLN A 195 -38.30 17.74 -6.11
CA GLN A 195 -38.58 18.90 -5.29
C GLN A 195 -39.61 19.77 -6.01
N THR A 196 -40.86 19.74 -5.54
CA THR A 196 -41.96 20.51 -6.14
C THR A 196 -41.70 22.00 -5.90
N LEU A 197 -41.29 22.71 -6.95
CA LEU A 197 -41.30 24.18 -6.93
C LEU A 197 -42.77 24.63 -6.92
N LEU A 198 -43.22 25.12 -5.77
CA LEU A 198 -44.53 25.77 -5.63
C LEU A 198 -44.58 27.01 -6.56
N PRO A 199 -45.58 27.15 -7.44
CA PRO A 199 -45.75 28.35 -8.24
C PRO A 199 -46.22 29.50 -7.33
N GLY A 200 -45.33 30.44 -7.03
CA GLY A 200 -45.72 31.74 -6.46
C GLY A 200 -46.41 32.61 -7.51
N PRO A 201 -47.36 33.48 -7.12
CA PRO A 201 -48.20 34.23 -8.06
C PRO A 201 -47.39 35.31 -8.80
N ALA A 202 -47.73 35.50 -10.07
CA ALA A 202 -47.15 36.51 -10.94
C ALA A 202 -47.46 37.93 -10.45
N ILE A 203 -46.44 38.78 -10.33
CA ILE A 203 -46.61 40.23 -10.21
C ILE A 203 -45.63 40.93 -11.15
N SER A 204 -46.21 41.84 -11.92
CA SER A 204 -45.69 42.59 -13.05
C SER A 204 -44.71 43.70 -12.67
N SER A 205 -43.87 44.06 -13.65
CA SER A 205 -42.90 45.15 -13.69
C SER A 205 -43.48 46.55 -13.45
N SER A 206 -42.79 47.37 -12.63
CA SER A 206 -42.15 48.66 -13.01
C SER A 206 -41.85 49.58 -11.80
N ASP A 207 -40.59 50.03 -11.72
CA ASP A 207 -39.97 51.23 -11.11
C ASP A 207 -40.49 51.87 -9.80
N PHE A 208 -39.62 52.01 -8.77
CA PHE A 208 -38.80 53.23 -8.55
C PHE A 208 -38.09 53.28 -7.16
N VAL A 209 -36.88 53.87 -7.16
CA VAL A 209 -36.15 54.62 -6.08
C VAL A 209 -35.28 53.89 -5.02
N LYS A 210 -33.97 54.21 -5.10
CA LYS A 210 -32.87 54.11 -4.10
C LYS A 210 -33.11 55.02 -2.88
N PRO A 211 -32.61 54.71 -1.65
CA PRO A 211 -31.29 55.25 -1.30
C PRO A 211 -30.42 54.46 -0.30
N SER A 212 -29.11 54.74 -0.41
CA SER A 212 -28.02 54.75 0.60
C SER A 212 -27.59 53.46 1.34
N ALA A 213 -26.29 53.15 1.20
CA ALA A 213 -25.50 52.16 1.94
C ALA A 213 -25.29 52.55 3.43
N PRO A 214 -24.81 51.64 4.31
CA PRO A 214 -23.40 51.24 4.29
C PRO A 214 -23.09 49.74 4.56
N GLY A 215 -22.15 49.19 3.78
CA GLY A 215 -21.01 48.38 4.27
C GLY A 215 -21.20 46.95 4.80
N SER A 216 -20.39 46.03 4.23
CA SER A 216 -19.94 44.69 4.71
C SER A 216 -20.86 43.50 4.40
N LEU A 217 -20.43 42.33 3.91
CA LEU A 217 -19.13 41.77 3.50
C LEU A 217 -19.45 40.59 2.54
N ASP A 218 -18.79 40.53 1.39
CA ASP A 218 -18.87 39.38 0.47
C ASP A 218 -18.33 38.11 1.14
N LYS A 219 -19.10 37.02 1.07
CA LYS A 219 -18.61 35.69 1.46
C LYS A 219 -17.76 35.11 0.32
N PRO A 220 -16.49 34.75 0.58
CA PRO A 220 -15.63 34.20 -0.46
C PRO A 220 -15.99 32.75 -0.83
N TYR A 221 -15.72 32.41 -2.08
CA TYR A 221 -15.91 31.07 -2.66
C TYR A 221 -14.94 30.04 -2.07
N ALA A 222 -15.34 28.77 -2.12
CA ALA A 222 -14.72 27.63 -1.43
C ALA A 222 -13.23 27.33 -1.73
N HIS A 223 -12.62 27.89 -2.78
CA HIS A 223 -11.17 27.78 -3.00
C HIS A 223 -10.34 28.69 -2.07
N GLN A 224 -11.00 29.58 -1.30
CA GLN A 224 -10.37 30.43 -0.29
C GLN A 224 -10.47 29.85 1.14
N MET A 225 -10.97 28.63 1.30
CA MET A 225 -10.99 27.93 2.58
C MET A 225 -9.94 26.80 2.61
N VAL A 226 -8.66 27.19 2.65
CA VAL A 226 -7.59 26.29 3.08
C VAL A 226 -7.15 26.74 4.46
N ARG A 227 -7.58 26.01 5.49
CA ARG A 227 -6.93 26.05 6.80
C ARG A 227 -5.72 25.12 6.74
N THR A 228 -4.56 25.70 6.47
CA THR A 228 -3.28 25.21 7.00
C THR A 228 -2.65 26.39 7.69
N ASP A 229 -2.33 26.22 8.97
CA ASP A 229 -1.70 27.21 9.84
C ASP A 229 -0.40 27.69 9.17
N SER A 230 -0.17 29.00 9.07
CA SER A 230 1.06 29.58 8.46
C SER A 230 2.32 29.35 9.31
N LYS A 231 2.23 28.50 10.34
CA LYS A 231 3.33 28.00 11.16
C LYS A 231 3.62 26.50 11.00
N GLU A 232 2.84 25.75 10.23
CA GLU A 232 3.23 24.39 9.84
C GLU A 232 4.24 24.45 8.69
N GLN A 233 5.45 23.97 8.95
CA GLN A 233 6.53 23.91 7.96
C GLN A 233 6.14 22.98 6.80
N LYS A 234 6.09 23.53 5.59
CA LYS A 234 6.07 22.80 4.32
C LYS A 234 7.49 22.74 3.75
N MET A 235 7.76 21.75 2.88
CA MET A 235 9.09 21.53 2.29
C MET A 235 9.64 22.75 1.50
N ASP A 236 8.78 23.70 1.14
CA ASP A 236 9.14 24.97 0.49
C ASP A 236 10.10 25.84 1.32
N ALA A 237 10.20 25.63 2.64
CA ALA A 237 11.13 26.36 3.49
C ALA A 237 12.62 26.00 3.27
N PHE A 238 12.91 24.93 2.51
CA PHE A 238 14.27 24.49 2.21
C PHE A 238 14.85 25.06 0.91
N LEU A 239 14.04 25.72 0.08
CA LEU A 239 14.48 26.27 -1.20
C LEU A 239 14.52 27.80 -1.11
N GLN A 240 15.59 28.34 -0.50
CA GLN A 240 15.93 29.75 -0.69
C GLN A 240 16.99 29.91 -1.78
N PRO A 241 16.75 30.79 -2.78
CA PRO A 241 17.74 31.06 -3.81
C PRO A 241 18.89 31.92 -3.25
N ILE A 242 20.12 31.45 -3.37
CA ILE A 242 21.31 32.29 -3.19
C ILE A 242 21.42 33.22 -4.41
N ASN A 243 20.97 34.46 -4.27
CA ASN A 243 21.34 35.53 -5.18
C ASN A 243 22.43 36.38 -4.54
N LYS A 244 23.67 36.24 -5.03
CA LYS A 244 24.73 37.23 -4.83
C LYS A 244 25.49 37.43 -6.15
N PRO A 245 25.52 38.63 -6.72
CA PRO A 245 26.26 38.89 -7.95
C PRO A 245 27.74 39.13 -7.63
N LEU A 246 28.63 38.59 -8.46
CA LEU A 246 30.06 38.93 -8.48
C LEU A 246 30.48 39.22 -9.94
N GLU A 247 30.99 40.43 -10.14
CA GLU A 247 31.62 40.93 -11.38
C GLU A 247 33.00 40.28 -11.62
N GLY A 248 33.34 40.00 -12.89
CA GLY A 248 34.72 39.71 -13.35
C GLY A 248 34.81 38.96 -14.70
N PRO A 249 35.76 39.28 -15.62
CA PRO A 249 35.64 39.07 -17.08
C PRO A 249 36.15 37.69 -17.59
N PRO A 250 35.98 37.36 -18.90
CA PRO A 250 35.78 35.99 -19.36
C PRO A 250 37.09 35.23 -19.59
N THR A 251 37.06 33.91 -19.44
CA THR A 251 38.09 33.02 -20.00
C THR A 251 37.41 31.86 -20.72
N THR A 252 37.66 31.83 -22.03
CA THR A 252 37.28 30.80 -22.98
C THR A 252 37.92 29.46 -22.64
N ILE A 253 37.13 28.40 -22.51
CA ILE A 253 37.58 27.02 -22.79
C ILE A 253 36.51 26.30 -23.59
N SER A 254 37.02 25.71 -24.67
CA SER A 254 36.43 25.00 -25.78
C SER A 254 35.40 23.93 -25.44
N ALA A 255 34.39 23.84 -26.30
CA ALA A 255 33.50 22.70 -26.44
C ALA A 255 34.30 21.45 -26.83
N ASP A 256 34.02 20.33 -26.18
CA ASP A 256 34.20 19.02 -26.78
C ASP A 256 32.89 18.24 -26.69
N GLY A 257 32.43 17.79 -27.85
CA GLY A 257 31.14 17.18 -28.06
C GLY A 257 31.17 15.70 -27.70
N GLY A 258 30.32 15.31 -26.77
CA GLY A 258 30.00 13.91 -26.50
C GLY A 258 28.49 13.75 -26.45
N THR A 259 27.90 13.30 -27.54
CA THR A 259 26.48 12.97 -27.69
C THR A 259 26.12 11.88 -26.68
N ARG A 260 25.48 12.25 -25.57
CA ARG A 260 24.82 11.30 -24.66
C ARG A 260 23.35 11.19 -25.08
N ASN A 261 23.02 10.09 -25.74
CA ASN A 261 21.63 9.63 -25.81
C ASN A 261 21.20 9.29 -24.37
N GLN A 262 20.26 10.07 -23.83
CA GLN A 262 19.56 9.77 -22.59
C GLN A 262 18.08 9.62 -22.92
N ASP A 263 17.61 8.37 -22.92
CA ASP A 263 16.18 8.10 -22.83
C ASP A 263 15.75 8.27 -21.37
N SER A 264 14.77 9.14 -21.17
CA SER A 264 14.37 9.76 -19.92
C SER A 264 13.04 9.20 -19.42
N GLU A 265 12.95 8.95 -18.11
CA GLU A 265 11.69 8.62 -17.43
C GLU A 265 11.29 9.79 -16.51
N MET A 266 10.01 10.13 -16.56
CA MET A 266 9.44 11.42 -16.21
C MET A 266 8.28 11.20 -15.24
N GLU A 267 8.33 11.77 -14.04
CA GLU A 267 7.21 11.70 -13.09
C GLU A 267 6.61 13.09 -12.86
N ASP A 268 5.29 13.19 -13.07
CA ASP A 268 4.50 14.37 -12.75
C ASP A 268 4.11 14.33 -11.27
N LEU A 269 4.80 15.12 -10.46
CA LEU A 269 4.43 15.41 -9.08
C LEU A 269 4.14 16.91 -8.99
N THR A 270 2.87 17.26 -8.82
CA THR A 270 2.40 18.58 -8.35
C THR A 270 2.58 19.79 -9.27
N GLY A 271 2.54 19.62 -10.60
CA GLY A 271 2.56 20.78 -11.51
C GLY A 271 3.97 21.26 -11.87
N GLU A 272 5.00 20.55 -11.45
CA GLU A 272 6.40 20.78 -11.79
C GLU A 272 7.01 19.46 -12.25
N GLN A 273 7.77 19.49 -13.35
CA GLN A 273 8.45 18.31 -13.89
C GLN A 273 9.81 18.23 -13.22
N GLY A 274 10.06 17.15 -12.47
CA GLY A 274 11.31 16.91 -11.75
C GLY A 274 12.02 15.65 -12.22
N TYR A 275 13.35 15.67 -12.21
CA TYR A 275 14.20 14.49 -12.26
C TYR A 275 14.35 13.94 -10.84
N PHE A 276 14.05 12.66 -10.66
CA PHE A 276 14.28 11.94 -9.43
C PHE A 276 15.30 10.82 -9.68
N GLY A 277 16.44 10.87 -9.00
CA GLY A 277 17.50 9.88 -9.12
C GLY A 277 17.06 8.53 -8.56
N LEU A 278 16.47 7.68 -9.41
CA LEU A 278 15.84 6.41 -9.02
C LEU A 278 16.75 5.49 -8.20
N ARG A 279 18.05 5.43 -8.51
CA ARG A 279 19.04 4.63 -7.74
C ARG A 279 19.17 5.13 -6.30
N VAL A 280 19.44 6.42 -6.12
CA VAL A 280 19.67 7.03 -4.80
C VAL A 280 18.36 7.05 -4.00
N GLY A 281 17.25 7.38 -4.66
CA GLY A 281 15.92 7.34 -4.06
C GLY A 281 15.53 5.96 -3.58
N SER A 282 15.67 4.92 -4.43
CA SER A 282 15.33 3.54 -4.06
C SER A 282 16.24 3.00 -2.97
N GLN A 283 17.54 3.31 -3.00
CA GLN A 283 18.47 2.95 -1.94
C GLN A 283 18.03 3.51 -0.57
N GLU A 284 17.67 4.78 -0.51
CA GLU A 284 17.21 5.42 0.73
C GLU A 284 15.86 4.87 1.18
N LEU A 285 14.93 4.62 0.24
CA LEU A 285 13.66 3.97 0.53
C LEU A 285 13.87 2.62 1.21
N PHE A 286 14.68 1.74 0.62
CA PHE A 286 14.92 0.41 1.19
C PHE A 286 15.69 0.47 2.50
N TYR A 287 16.66 1.39 2.63
CA TYR A 287 17.32 1.65 3.91
C TYR A 287 16.32 2.02 5.01
N GLN A 288 15.39 2.93 4.73
CA GLN A 288 14.36 3.31 5.70
C GLN A 288 13.44 2.15 6.06
N ILE A 289 13.02 1.34 5.07
CA ILE A 289 12.23 0.12 5.33
C ILE A 289 13.01 -0.82 6.27
N PHE A 290 14.30 -1.04 6.04
CA PHE A 290 15.14 -1.86 6.92
C PHE A 290 15.22 -1.34 8.35
N ILE A 291 15.22 -0.02 8.54
CA ILE A 291 15.24 0.59 9.87
C ILE A 291 13.87 0.52 10.54
N TYR A 292 12.78 0.79 9.81
CA TYR A 292 11.43 0.83 10.38
C TYR A 292 10.83 -0.55 10.67
N ASP A 293 11.12 -1.54 9.83
CA ASP A 293 10.57 -2.90 9.93
C ASP A 293 11.58 -3.91 10.53
N PHE A 294 12.65 -3.40 11.16
CA PHE A 294 13.71 -4.20 11.78
C PHE A 294 13.15 -5.34 12.67
N GLY A 295 13.58 -6.57 12.39
CA GLY A 295 13.13 -7.78 13.10
C GLY A 295 11.74 -8.29 12.73
N ASN A 296 11.10 -7.72 11.71
CA ASN A 296 9.74 -8.08 11.32
C ASN A 296 9.55 -8.12 9.78
N PHE A 297 10.54 -8.65 9.07
CA PHE A 297 10.45 -8.84 7.62
C PHE A 297 9.78 -10.16 7.25
N GLY A 298 9.11 -10.18 6.09
CA GLY A 298 8.78 -11.46 5.43
C GLY A 298 10.04 -12.11 4.85
N VAL A 299 9.95 -13.38 4.44
CA VAL A 299 11.05 -14.10 3.80
C VAL A 299 10.73 -14.33 2.33
N LEU A 300 11.54 -13.76 1.45
CA LEU A 300 11.63 -14.13 0.03
C LEU A 300 12.54 -15.35 -0.08
N ARG A 301 11.95 -16.52 -0.35
CA ARG A 301 12.72 -17.77 -0.51
C ARG A 301 13.29 -17.87 -1.92
N LEU A 302 14.57 -18.21 -2.00
CA LEU A 302 15.23 -18.51 -3.28
C LEU A 302 14.73 -19.87 -3.79
N SER A 303 14.44 -19.97 -5.08
CA SER A 303 13.99 -21.22 -5.72
C SER A 303 15.07 -22.29 -5.68
N SER A 304 16.32 -21.89 -5.89
CA SER A 304 17.53 -22.68 -5.70
C SER A 304 18.39 -22.05 -4.61
N PRO A 305 18.79 -22.80 -3.56
CA PRO A 305 19.78 -22.33 -2.60
C PRO A 305 21.07 -21.92 -3.32
N ALA A 306 21.63 -20.77 -2.94
CA ALA A 306 22.83 -20.22 -3.57
C ALA A 306 24.05 -20.40 -2.65
N PRO A 307 25.05 -21.22 -3.00
CA PRO A 307 26.23 -21.44 -2.16
C PRO A 307 27.00 -20.13 -1.93
N LEU A 308 27.23 -19.76 -0.66
CA LEU A 308 27.94 -18.53 -0.34
C LEU A 308 29.38 -18.53 -0.87
N TYR A 309 30.01 -19.70 -0.96
CA TYR A 309 31.35 -19.85 -1.52
C TYR A 309 31.41 -19.41 -2.99
N GLU A 310 30.46 -19.89 -3.81
CA GLU A 310 30.39 -19.54 -5.23
C GLU A 310 30.09 -18.05 -5.41
N LEU A 311 29.17 -17.50 -4.60
CA LEU A 311 28.87 -16.07 -4.62
C LEU A 311 30.09 -15.22 -4.24
N ALA A 312 30.86 -15.62 -3.23
CA ALA A 312 32.07 -14.92 -2.84
C ALA A 312 33.16 -14.99 -3.93
N MET A 313 33.34 -16.15 -4.57
CA MET A 313 34.28 -16.29 -5.69
C MET A 313 33.88 -15.41 -6.88
N LEU A 314 32.60 -15.42 -7.27
CA LEU A 314 32.08 -14.54 -8.32
C LEU A 314 32.29 -13.05 -8.00
N ALA A 315 32.17 -12.67 -6.73
CA ALA A 315 32.42 -11.31 -6.29
C ALA A 315 33.90 -10.94 -6.43
N LEU A 316 34.81 -11.79 -5.92
CA LEU A 316 36.26 -11.58 -5.97
C LEU A 316 36.82 -11.61 -7.41
N ASP A 317 36.11 -12.24 -8.34
CA ASP A 317 36.43 -12.21 -9.77
C ASP A 317 35.92 -10.94 -10.47
N SER A 318 34.96 -10.23 -9.88
CA SER A 318 34.50 -8.93 -10.38
C SER A 318 35.54 -7.84 -10.09
N PRO A 319 35.81 -6.92 -11.05
CA PRO A 319 36.68 -5.76 -10.82
C PRO A 319 36.13 -4.81 -9.74
N GLU A 320 34.84 -4.90 -9.42
CA GLU A 320 34.17 -4.07 -8.40
C GLU A 320 34.54 -4.46 -6.97
N SER A 321 35.05 -5.68 -6.76
CA SER A 321 35.51 -6.15 -5.44
C SER A 321 36.72 -5.36 -4.92
N GLY A 322 37.49 -4.75 -5.82
CA GLY A 322 38.76 -4.13 -5.48
C GLY A 322 39.84 -5.12 -5.05
N TRP A 323 39.64 -6.43 -5.25
CA TRP A 323 40.62 -7.45 -4.89
C TRP A 323 41.93 -7.29 -5.68
N THR A 324 43.04 -7.46 -4.97
CA THR A 324 44.39 -7.46 -5.52
C THR A 324 45.16 -8.69 -5.07
N GLU A 325 46.25 -9.03 -5.76
CA GLU A 325 47.11 -10.16 -5.36
C GLU A 325 47.73 -10.00 -3.96
N GLU A 326 47.74 -8.77 -3.41
CA GLU A 326 48.21 -8.47 -2.05
C GLU A 326 47.23 -8.93 -0.96
N ASP A 327 45.94 -9.05 -1.28
CA ASP A 327 44.88 -9.46 -0.34
C ASP A 327 44.89 -10.97 -0.04
N GLY A 328 45.67 -11.73 -0.81
CA GLY A 328 45.84 -13.18 -0.64
C GLY A 328 44.96 -14.01 -1.59
N PRO A 329 45.01 -15.36 -1.46
CA PRO A 329 44.32 -16.28 -2.37
C PRO A 329 42.79 -16.15 -2.24
N LYS A 330 42.11 -16.04 -3.38
CA LYS A 330 40.65 -15.86 -3.45
C LYS A 330 39.89 -16.98 -2.77
N GLU A 331 40.36 -18.22 -2.92
CA GLU A 331 39.73 -19.40 -2.34
C GLU A 331 39.73 -19.32 -0.81
N GLY A 332 40.84 -18.86 -0.21
CA GLY A 332 40.95 -18.69 1.23
C GLY A 332 40.08 -17.55 1.77
N LEU A 333 39.96 -16.46 1.01
CA LEU A 333 39.05 -15.36 1.34
C LEU A 333 37.58 -15.78 1.25
N ALA A 334 37.22 -16.54 0.21
CA ALA A 334 35.87 -17.07 0.05
C ALA A 334 35.49 -18.04 1.19
N GLU A 335 36.39 -18.95 1.57
CA GLU A 335 36.20 -19.83 2.74
C GLU A 335 36.01 -19.03 4.03
N TYR A 336 36.85 -18.01 4.25
CA TYR A 336 36.72 -17.12 5.41
C TYR A 336 35.37 -16.40 5.45
N ILE A 337 34.89 -15.86 4.32
CA ILE A 337 33.60 -15.18 4.21
C ILE A 337 32.46 -16.13 4.59
N VAL A 338 32.49 -17.37 4.09
CA VAL A 338 31.47 -18.39 4.38
C VAL A 338 31.43 -18.70 5.87
N ASP A 339 32.58 -19.02 6.48
CA ASP A 339 32.65 -19.36 7.90
C ASP A 339 32.26 -18.17 8.80
N PHE A 340 32.66 -16.96 8.41
CA PHE A 340 32.30 -15.75 9.12
C PHE A 340 30.79 -15.50 9.08
N LEU A 341 30.17 -15.54 7.90
CA LEU A 341 28.71 -15.32 7.76
C LEU A 341 27.89 -16.44 8.41
N LYS A 342 28.36 -17.69 8.39
CA LYS A 342 27.74 -18.79 9.14
C LYS A 342 27.70 -18.51 10.64
N THR A 343 28.76 -17.93 11.20
CA THR A 343 28.81 -17.54 12.62
C THR A 343 27.78 -16.45 12.95
N LYS A 344 27.34 -15.66 11.96
CA LYS A 344 26.35 -14.57 12.11
C LYS A 344 24.94 -14.96 11.63
N SER A 345 24.75 -16.18 11.13
CA SER A 345 23.51 -16.65 10.50
C SER A 345 22.26 -16.51 11.37
N GLU A 346 22.34 -16.85 12.66
CA GLU A 346 21.21 -16.75 13.59
C GLU A 346 20.70 -15.29 13.71
N MET A 347 21.63 -14.34 13.88
CA MET A 347 21.31 -12.92 13.97
C MET A 347 20.74 -12.36 12.65
N LEU A 348 21.35 -12.75 11.52
CA LEU A 348 20.92 -12.36 10.18
C LEU A 348 19.49 -12.87 9.88
N GLN A 349 19.18 -14.10 10.29
CA GLN A 349 17.86 -14.69 10.13
C GLN A 349 16.83 -14.00 11.03
N ASP A 350 17.14 -13.77 12.30
CA ASP A 350 16.19 -13.21 13.27
C ASP A 350 15.86 -11.75 13.00
N TYR A 351 16.87 -10.92 12.71
CA TYR A 351 16.64 -9.48 12.55
C TYR A 351 16.39 -9.06 11.11
N PHE A 352 17.03 -9.70 10.14
CA PHE A 352 16.97 -9.29 8.73
C PHE A 352 16.30 -10.33 7.83
N SER A 353 15.80 -11.45 8.37
CA SER A 353 15.18 -12.52 7.56
C SER A 353 16.08 -13.01 6.42
N LEU A 354 17.40 -12.92 6.63
CA LEU A 354 18.42 -13.37 5.70
C LEU A 354 18.88 -14.76 6.14
N GLY A 355 18.45 -15.78 5.39
CA GLY A 355 18.61 -17.17 5.78
C GLY A 355 19.84 -17.82 5.18
N ILE A 356 20.72 -18.31 6.04
CA ILE A 356 21.90 -19.11 5.68
C ILE A 356 21.75 -20.47 6.36
N ASP A 357 21.85 -21.56 5.60
CA ASP A 357 21.75 -22.91 6.15
C ASP A 357 23.09 -23.40 6.77
N GLU A 358 23.05 -24.58 7.41
CA GLU A 358 24.24 -25.18 8.02
C GLU A 358 25.32 -25.56 6.99
N GLU A 359 24.93 -25.77 5.74
CA GLU A 359 25.81 -26.09 4.62
C GLU A 359 26.51 -24.85 4.03
N GLY A 360 26.06 -23.64 4.39
CA GLY A 360 26.61 -22.38 3.88
C GLY A 360 25.94 -21.88 2.59
N ASN A 361 24.69 -22.28 2.34
CA ASN A 361 23.89 -21.78 1.24
C ASN A 361 22.95 -20.68 1.73
N LEU A 362 22.82 -19.63 0.92
CA LEU A 362 21.78 -18.63 1.07
C LEU A 362 20.45 -19.22 0.61
N THR A 363 19.45 -19.19 1.50
CA THR A 363 18.12 -19.79 1.26
C THR A 363 17.01 -18.75 1.18
N GLY A 364 17.19 -17.59 1.81
CA GLY A 364 16.17 -16.56 1.89
C GLY A 364 16.74 -15.16 2.05
N LEU A 365 15.97 -14.20 1.56
CA LEU A 365 16.22 -12.77 1.61
C LEU A 365 15.01 -12.04 2.24
N PRO A 366 15.18 -10.84 2.82
CA PRO A 366 14.07 -10.06 3.36
C PRO A 366 13.07 -9.60 2.29
N LEU A 367 11.78 -9.90 2.48
CA LEU A 367 10.71 -9.39 1.62
C LEU A 367 10.31 -7.98 2.09
N LEU A 368 10.77 -6.95 1.38
CA LEU A 368 10.55 -5.54 1.74
C LEU A 368 9.26 -4.94 1.16
N LEU A 369 8.94 -5.29 -0.08
CA LEU A 369 7.76 -4.81 -0.80
C LEU A 369 7.05 -5.97 -1.47
N GLU A 370 5.73 -5.95 -1.48
CA GLU A 370 4.93 -6.94 -2.21
C GLU A 370 5.24 -6.89 -3.70
N ASN A 371 5.49 -8.05 -4.31
CA ASN A 371 5.81 -8.20 -5.73
C ASN A 371 7.11 -7.49 -6.17
N TYR A 372 8.04 -7.26 -5.26
CA TYR A 372 9.39 -6.78 -5.58
C TYR A 372 10.43 -7.87 -5.33
N VAL A 373 11.28 -8.12 -6.32
CA VAL A 373 12.46 -8.98 -6.20
C VAL A 373 13.67 -8.13 -6.60
N PRO A 374 14.71 -8.03 -5.75
CA PRO A 374 15.92 -7.29 -6.12
C PRO A 374 16.66 -8.01 -7.26
N ALA A 375 17.52 -7.28 -7.97
CA ALA A 375 18.34 -7.86 -9.04
C ALA A 375 19.36 -8.85 -8.44
N LEU A 376 19.12 -10.15 -8.62
CA LEU A 376 19.95 -11.21 -8.04
C LEU A 376 21.37 -11.27 -8.63
N GLU A 377 21.63 -10.64 -9.78
CA GLU A 377 22.97 -10.47 -10.34
C GLU A 377 23.90 -9.69 -9.41
N GLY A 378 23.36 -8.82 -8.56
CA GLY A 378 24.13 -8.09 -7.54
C GLY A 378 24.43 -8.89 -6.28
N LEU A 379 23.95 -10.13 -6.18
CA LEU A 379 24.08 -10.97 -4.98
C LEU A 379 25.54 -11.30 -4.61
N PRO A 380 26.46 -11.61 -5.56
CA PRO A 380 27.88 -11.82 -5.26
C PRO A 380 28.50 -10.63 -4.50
N MET A 381 28.39 -9.43 -5.07
CA MET A 381 28.95 -8.21 -4.46
C MET A 381 28.29 -7.88 -3.11
N PHE A 382 27.00 -8.17 -2.95
CA PHE A 382 26.32 -8.00 -1.67
C PHE A 382 26.91 -8.92 -0.58
N ILE A 383 27.13 -10.20 -0.88
CA ILE A 383 27.73 -11.15 0.09
C ILE A 383 29.15 -10.73 0.48
N LEU A 384 29.97 -10.31 -0.48
CA LEU A 384 31.32 -9.80 -0.20
C LEU A 384 31.27 -8.59 0.74
N ARG A 385 30.48 -7.57 0.41
CA ARG A 385 30.38 -6.34 1.21
C ARG A 385 29.73 -6.57 2.56
N LEU A 386 28.82 -7.52 2.68
CA LEU A 386 28.23 -7.92 3.97
C LEU A 386 29.32 -8.42 4.93
N ALA A 387 30.31 -9.16 4.44
CA ALA A 387 31.42 -9.65 5.24
C ALA A 387 32.51 -8.61 5.48
N THR A 388 32.80 -7.72 4.51
CA THR A 388 33.96 -6.81 4.58
C THR A 388 33.64 -5.37 5.02
N GLU A 389 32.47 -4.83 4.68
CA GLU A 389 32.12 -3.41 4.87
C GLU A 389 31.28 -3.14 6.13
N VAL A 390 30.64 -4.17 6.67
CA VAL A 390 29.81 -4.06 7.87
C VAL A 390 30.69 -4.11 9.12
N ASN A 391 30.52 -3.15 10.03
CA ASN A 391 31.19 -3.16 11.32
C ASN A 391 30.44 -4.10 12.27
N TRP A 392 30.98 -5.30 12.52
CA TRP A 392 30.33 -6.33 13.35
C TRP A 392 30.65 -6.21 14.86
N ASP A 393 31.46 -5.23 15.26
CA ASP A 393 31.93 -5.08 16.63
C ASP A 393 31.03 -4.13 17.45
N GLU A 394 30.48 -3.09 16.81
CA GLU A 394 29.60 -2.11 17.46
C GLU A 394 28.14 -2.27 17.00
N GLU A 395 27.22 -2.54 17.93
CA GLU A 395 25.81 -2.84 17.65
C GLU A 395 25.13 -1.81 16.74
N LYS A 396 25.25 -0.52 17.08
CA LYS A 396 24.59 0.55 16.33
C LYS A 396 25.16 0.69 14.93
N GLU A 397 26.49 0.71 14.80
CA GLU A 397 27.15 0.82 13.51
C GLU A 397 26.91 -0.42 12.64
N CYS A 398 26.84 -1.61 13.26
CA CYS A 398 26.50 -2.87 12.61
C CYS A 398 25.14 -2.77 11.92
N PHE A 399 24.08 -2.44 12.67
CA PHE A 399 22.73 -2.36 12.10
C PHE A 399 22.59 -1.24 11.08
N GLU A 400 23.23 -0.09 11.31
CA GLU A 400 23.22 1.02 10.36
C GLU A 400 23.92 0.64 9.05
N LYS A 401 25.14 0.08 9.11
CA LYS A 401 25.90 -0.33 7.93
C LYS A 401 25.25 -1.49 7.19
N LEU A 402 24.79 -2.50 7.91
CA LEU A 402 24.10 -3.65 7.31
C LEU A 402 22.82 -3.20 6.59
N SER A 403 22.00 -2.35 7.22
CA SER A 403 20.80 -1.80 6.58
C SER A 403 21.14 -0.97 5.34
N LYS A 404 22.26 -0.23 5.34
CA LYS A 404 22.74 0.51 4.15
C LYS A 404 23.18 -0.43 3.03
N GLU A 405 23.92 -1.49 3.34
CA GLU A 405 24.35 -2.48 2.34
C GLU A 405 23.15 -3.24 1.76
N CYS A 406 22.17 -3.61 2.58
CA CYS A 406 20.92 -4.18 2.10
C CYS A 406 20.12 -3.16 1.25
N GLY A 407 20.04 -1.90 1.68
CA GLY A 407 19.41 -0.83 0.88
C GLY A 407 20.08 -0.64 -0.48
N MET A 408 21.42 -0.71 -0.55
CA MET A 408 22.18 -0.68 -1.80
C MET A 408 21.89 -1.90 -2.67
N PHE A 409 21.85 -3.11 -2.08
CA PHE A 409 21.54 -4.33 -2.80
C PHE A 409 20.14 -4.28 -3.43
N TYR A 410 19.13 -3.83 -2.67
CA TYR A 410 17.75 -3.70 -3.14
C TYR A 410 17.53 -2.48 -4.05
N SER A 411 18.47 -1.53 -4.14
CA SER A 411 18.31 -0.36 -5.01
C SER A 411 18.26 -0.73 -6.49
N ILE A 412 17.50 0.05 -7.26
CA ILE A 412 17.41 -0.12 -8.71
C ILE A 412 18.68 0.44 -9.36
N ARG A 413 19.49 -0.45 -9.95
CA ARG A 413 20.75 -0.11 -10.62
C ARG A 413 20.66 -0.43 -12.10
N LYS A 414 21.10 0.55 -12.92
CA LYS A 414 21.07 0.46 -14.38
C LYS A 414 21.87 -0.74 -14.93
N GLU A 415 22.97 -1.05 -14.25
CA GLU A 415 23.87 -2.16 -14.59
C GLU A 415 23.14 -3.51 -14.66
N TYR A 416 22.11 -3.72 -13.84
CA TYR A 416 21.37 -5.00 -13.78
C TYR A 416 19.96 -4.93 -14.39
N THR A 417 19.48 -3.74 -14.78
CA THR A 417 18.15 -3.57 -15.39
C THR A 417 18.18 -3.52 -16.92
N LEU A 418 19.33 -3.18 -17.52
CA LEU A 418 19.48 -3.05 -18.98
C LEU A 418 19.67 -4.40 -19.68
N ASP A 419 20.23 -5.41 -19.02
CA ASP A 419 20.50 -6.71 -19.64
C ASP A 419 19.25 -7.60 -19.81
N ALA A 420 18.20 -7.36 -19.01
CA ALA A 420 16.93 -8.08 -19.11
C ALA A 420 16.15 -7.78 -20.42
N GLU A 421 16.34 -6.61 -21.04
CA GLU A 421 15.71 -6.27 -22.33
C GLU A 421 16.49 -6.85 -23.53
N THR A 422 17.78 -7.15 -23.37
CA THR A 422 18.66 -7.54 -24.48
C THR A 422 18.73 -9.06 -24.73
N GLN A 423 18.21 -9.88 -23.80
CA GLN A 423 18.24 -11.35 -23.89
C GLN A 423 17.04 -11.97 -24.65
N VAL A 424 16.11 -11.17 -25.18
CA VAL A 424 15.05 -11.70 -26.07
C VAL A 424 15.61 -11.85 -27.50
N SER A 425 16.48 -12.84 -27.70
CA SER A 425 16.81 -13.32 -29.04
C SER A 425 15.63 -14.11 -29.63
N PRO A 426 15.19 -13.82 -30.86
CA PRO A 426 14.07 -14.51 -31.49
C PRO A 426 14.58 -15.80 -32.14
N ASN A 427 14.94 -16.82 -31.37
CA ASN A 427 15.01 -18.20 -31.87
C ASN A 427 15.33 -19.21 -30.76
N SER A 428 14.32 -19.96 -30.32
CA SER A 428 14.28 -21.42 -30.39
C SER A 428 13.03 -21.92 -29.67
N GLY A 429 12.17 -22.61 -30.41
CA GLY A 429 11.00 -23.26 -29.82
C GLY A 429 11.42 -24.45 -28.98
N GLN A 430 10.96 -24.51 -27.74
CA GLN A 430 10.55 -25.74 -27.06
C GLN A 430 9.73 -25.40 -25.82
N GLN A 431 8.64 -26.14 -25.66
CA GLN A 431 7.61 -26.00 -24.63
C GLN A 431 8.19 -26.26 -23.24
N ASN A 432 8.02 -25.31 -22.32
CA ASN A 432 7.71 -25.53 -20.91
C ASN A 432 7.10 -24.23 -20.36
N GLN A 433 5.80 -24.26 -20.10
CA GLN A 433 5.01 -23.12 -19.66
C GLN A 433 4.89 -23.17 -18.13
N GLU A 434 5.92 -22.67 -17.45
CA GLU A 434 5.81 -22.24 -16.05
C GLU A 434 5.35 -20.78 -16.01
N LEU A 435 4.46 -20.51 -15.06
CA LEU A 435 3.70 -19.27 -14.91
C LEU A 435 4.60 -18.16 -14.33
N SER A 436 5.45 -17.53 -15.14
CA SER A 436 6.06 -16.24 -14.79
C SER A 436 5.33 -15.11 -15.53
N THR A 437 4.54 -14.33 -14.81
CA THR A 437 4.16 -12.98 -15.25
C THR A 437 5.41 -12.10 -15.15
N ASP A 438 6.31 -12.21 -16.12
CA ASP A 438 7.56 -11.46 -16.12
C ASP A 438 7.26 -10.02 -16.52
N LYS A 439 6.97 -9.18 -15.51
CA LYS A 439 6.66 -7.77 -15.71
C LYS A 439 7.98 -7.03 -15.92
N SER A 440 8.04 -6.20 -16.96
CA SER A 440 9.23 -5.38 -17.27
C SER A 440 9.68 -4.57 -16.04
N TRP A 441 10.99 -4.34 -15.90
CA TRP A 441 11.57 -3.51 -14.85
C TRP A 441 10.90 -2.13 -14.77
N LYS A 442 10.51 -1.55 -15.91
CA LYS A 442 9.77 -0.27 -15.98
C LYS A 442 8.43 -0.35 -15.26
N TRP A 443 7.70 -1.44 -15.47
CA TRP A 443 6.42 -1.66 -14.78
C TRP A 443 6.63 -1.75 -13.27
N THR A 444 7.67 -2.48 -12.83
CA THR A 444 8.02 -2.61 -11.41
C THR A 444 8.38 -1.26 -10.79
N VAL A 445 9.16 -0.43 -11.50
CA VAL A 445 9.47 0.93 -11.07
C VAL A 445 8.18 1.73 -10.89
N GLU A 446 7.35 1.83 -11.92
CA GLU A 446 6.17 2.68 -11.93
C GLU A 446 5.09 2.24 -10.93
N HIS A 447 4.85 0.93 -10.82
CA HIS A 447 3.68 0.41 -10.09
C HIS A 447 4.02 -0.12 -8.69
N VAL A 448 5.28 -0.49 -8.43
CA VAL A 448 5.72 -1.02 -7.14
C VAL A 448 6.56 0.03 -6.41
N VAL A 449 7.67 0.45 -7.01
CA VAL A 449 8.63 1.34 -6.33
C VAL A 449 8.09 2.77 -6.21
N SER A 450 7.51 3.35 -7.26
CA SER A 450 6.93 4.70 -7.19
C SER A 450 5.73 4.79 -6.24
N LYS A 451 4.98 3.71 -6.09
CA LYS A 451 3.94 3.61 -5.05
C LYS A 451 4.56 3.63 -3.64
N ALA A 452 5.66 2.91 -3.45
CA ALA A 452 6.40 2.91 -2.18
C ALA A 452 7.03 4.27 -1.88
N PHE A 453 7.59 4.99 -2.85
CA PHE A 453 8.08 6.36 -2.65
C PHE A 453 7.02 7.30 -2.09
N ARG A 454 5.77 7.19 -2.55
CA ARG A 454 4.67 8.06 -2.11
C ARG A 454 4.20 7.80 -0.68
N THR A 455 4.53 6.63 -0.11
CA THR A 455 3.94 6.16 1.14
C THR A 455 4.97 5.89 2.24
N LEU A 456 6.17 5.44 1.88
CA LEU A 456 7.19 4.92 2.80
C LEU A 456 8.47 5.77 2.84
N LEU A 457 8.80 6.50 1.76
CA LEU A 457 10.02 7.32 1.74
C LEU A 457 9.80 8.65 2.48
N LEU A 458 10.66 8.92 3.46
CA LEU A 458 10.85 10.23 4.07
C LEU A 458 12.13 10.85 3.50
N PRO A 459 12.06 11.67 2.43
CA PRO A 459 13.25 12.13 1.73
C PRO A 459 14.15 12.98 2.64
N PRO A 460 15.44 12.67 2.77
CA PRO A 460 16.36 13.42 3.60
C PRO A 460 16.69 14.77 2.96
N LYS A 461 17.04 15.76 3.79
CA LYS A 461 17.27 17.15 3.34
C LYS A 461 18.36 17.31 2.27
N HIS A 462 19.38 16.44 2.29
CA HIS A 462 20.47 16.56 1.33
C HIS A 462 20.03 16.24 -0.11
N PHE A 463 18.88 15.60 -0.34
CA PHE A 463 18.35 15.30 -1.67
C PHE A 463 18.06 16.53 -2.53
N SER A 464 17.84 17.69 -1.90
CA SER A 464 17.67 18.96 -2.62
C SER A 464 18.99 19.64 -3.00
N GLU A 465 20.10 19.21 -2.42
CA GLU A 465 21.41 19.87 -2.56
C GLU A 465 22.40 19.02 -3.38
N ASP A 466 22.28 17.71 -3.34
CA ASP A 466 23.18 16.73 -3.97
C ASP A 466 22.83 16.41 -5.44
N GLY A 467 21.73 16.98 -5.95
CA GLY A 467 21.23 16.74 -7.30
C GLY A 467 20.46 15.42 -7.46
N SER A 468 20.11 14.74 -6.35
CA SER A 468 19.23 13.57 -6.36
C SER A 468 17.82 13.93 -6.82
N ILE A 469 17.36 15.16 -6.53
CA ILE A 469 16.11 15.72 -7.06
C ILE A 469 16.42 17.03 -7.77
N LEU A 470 16.08 17.11 -9.07
CA LEU A 470 16.29 18.32 -9.86
C LEU A 470 14.97 18.76 -10.49
N GLN A 471 14.58 20.02 -10.30
CA GLN A 471 13.47 20.59 -11.05
C GLN A 471 13.91 20.81 -12.50
N LEU A 472 13.25 20.15 -13.46
CA LEU A 472 13.57 20.25 -14.89
C LEU A 472 12.70 21.31 -15.58
N ALA A 473 11.41 21.35 -15.27
CA ALA A 473 10.49 22.31 -15.86
C ALA A 473 9.35 22.69 -14.91
N ASN A 474 8.76 23.85 -15.19
CA ASN A 474 7.62 24.38 -14.46
C ASN A 474 6.45 24.52 -15.44
N LEU A 475 5.30 23.89 -15.16
CA LEU A 475 4.16 23.88 -16.10
C LEU A 475 3.64 25.30 -16.42
N PRO A 476 3.50 26.21 -15.44
CA PRO A 476 3.29 27.64 -15.68
C PRO A 476 4.21 28.29 -16.72
N ASP A 477 5.48 27.89 -16.80
CA ASP A 477 6.41 28.41 -17.82
C ASP A 477 6.24 27.71 -19.17
N LEU A 478 5.90 26.42 -19.16
CA LEU A 478 5.56 25.67 -20.37
C LEU A 478 4.32 26.24 -21.08
N TYR A 479 3.27 26.57 -20.31
CA TYR A 479 2.02 27.12 -20.85
C TYR A 479 2.14 28.54 -21.40
N LYS A 480 3.25 29.26 -21.13
CA LYS A 480 3.54 30.55 -21.78
C LYS A 480 4.06 30.40 -23.21
N VAL A 481 4.60 29.23 -23.55
CA VAL A 481 5.22 28.94 -24.85
C VAL A 481 4.31 28.05 -25.70
N PHE A 482 3.65 27.07 -25.07
CA PHE A 482 2.77 26.12 -25.75
C PHE A 482 1.29 26.47 -25.47
N GLU A 483 0.70 27.22 -26.40
CA GLU A 483 -0.73 27.56 -26.37
C GLU A 483 -1.55 26.58 -27.24
N ARG A 484 -2.84 26.44 -26.90
CA ARG A 484 -3.81 25.65 -27.68
C ARG A 484 -4.02 26.27 -29.07
N CYS A 485 -4.13 25.42 -30.09
CA CYS A 485 -4.38 25.82 -31.47
C CYS A 485 -5.71 26.57 -31.66
#